data_AF-A0A970K2U2-F1
#
_entry.id   AF-A0A970K2U2-F1
#
_cell.length_a   1.000
_cell.length_b   1.000
_cell.length_c   1.000
_cell.angle_alpha   90.00
_cell.angle_beta   90.00
_cell.angle_gamma   90.00
#
_symmetry.space_group_name_H-M   'P 1'
#
loop_
_entity.id
_entity.type
_entity.pdbx_description
1 polymer ?
#
loop_
_entity_poly.entity_id
_entity_poly.type
_entity_poly.pdbx_seq_one_letter_code
_entity_poly.pdbx_strand_id
1 'polypeptide(L)'
;TDTDIIYNMMDLKFFDDYTYYHCINVFILSLIVGLALKLCRDELFSLGMAAILHDIGKIFVPKKIINKKGRLTDDEFEVIKAHTENGCRYLKEKWEVSDESALAVLTHHEKNNGTGYPYRLKADKIPLYGKIIAVSDVYDALISDRPYRKAFLPSEAMEYVLGCSGRCFDPEIVETFFRRVMPFPVGTTVQLSNGMTGVVIENHPENCLRPKVRIISEDKGGTDCYDLLNDKDLLNVTVVDSFTT
;
A
#
# COMPACT_ATOMS: atom_id res chain seq x y z
N THR A 1 -25.03 -7.36 -6.20
CA THR A 1 -24.39 -7.00 -4.92
C THR A 1 -23.19 -7.84 -4.53
N ASP A 2 -23.04 -9.12 -4.91
CA ASP A 2 -21.72 -9.81 -4.89
C ASP A 2 -21.21 -10.13 -6.31
N THR A 3 -22.12 -10.46 -7.22
CA THR A 3 -21.81 -10.79 -8.62
C THR A 3 -21.17 -9.63 -9.37
N ASP A 4 -21.57 -8.39 -9.05
CA ASP A 4 -21.08 -7.20 -9.74
C ASP A 4 -19.60 -6.91 -9.37
N ILE A 5 -19.19 -7.24 -8.13
CA ILE A 5 -17.77 -7.14 -7.71
C ILE A 5 -16.92 -8.12 -8.50
N ILE A 6 -17.41 -9.35 -8.68
CA ILE A 6 -16.70 -10.39 -9.44
C ILE A 6 -16.51 -9.96 -10.89
N TYR A 7 -17.54 -9.36 -11.52
CA TYR A 7 -17.41 -8.84 -12.88
C TYR A 7 -16.43 -7.67 -12.98
N ASN A 8 -16.39 -6.75 -12.01
CA ASN A 8 -15.38 -5.67 -11.98
C ASN A 8 -13.96 -6.19 -11.83
N MET A 9 -13.78 -7.18 -10.96
CA MET A 9 -12.50 -7.84 -10.77
C MET A 9 -12.07 -8.53 -12.06
N MET A 10 -13.01 -9.09 -12.83
CA MET A 10 -12.73 -9.58 -14.18
C MET A 10 -12.38 -8.45 -15.14
N ASP A 11 -13.12 -7.35 -15.19
CA ASP A 11 -12.85 -6.22 -16.09
C ASP A 11 -11.49 -5.56 -15.81
N LEU A 12 -11.13 -5.36 -14.54
CA LEU A 12 -9.80 -4.89 -14.12
C LEU A 12 -8.71 -5.85 -14.58
N LYS A 13 -8.92 -7.16 -14.38
CA LYS A 13 -7.98 -8.19 -14.83
C LYS A 13 -7.83 -8.21 -16.35
N PHE A 14 -8.93 -8.12 -17.10
CA PHE A 14 -8.89 -8.08 -18.57
C PHE A 14 -8.27 -6.79 -19.11
N PHE A 15 -8.35 -5.71 -18.35
CA PHE A 15 -7.75 -4.43 -18.70
C PHE A 15 -6.25 -4.42 -18.46
N ASP A 16 -5.81 -4.83 -17.26
CA ASP A 16 -4.42 -4.85 -16.83
C ASP A 16 -4.21 -5.75 -15.59
N ASP A 17 -3.54 -6.90 -15.76
CA ASP A 17 -3.23 -7.84 -14.67
C ASP A 17 -2.48 -7.15 -13.51
N TYR A 18 -1.63 -6.17 -13.80
CA TYR A 18 -0.91 -5.41 -12.77
C TYR A 18 -1.87 -4.60 -11.89
N THR A 19 -2.73 -3.79 -12.51
CA THR A 19 -3.74 -3.00 -11.79
C THR A 19 -4.65 -3.89 -10.95
N TYR A 20 -4.97 -5.10 -11.42
CA TYR A 20 -5.74 -6.07 -10.65
C TYR A 20 -5.05 -6.50 -9.34
N TYR A 21 -3.79 -6.95 -9.41
CA TYR A 21 -3.04 -7.35 -8.20
C TYR A 21 -2.83 -6.18 -7.25
N HIS A 22 -2.54 -5.00 -7.80
CA HIS A 22 -2.40 -3.76 -7.05
C HIS A 22 -3.68 -3.43 -6.26
N CYS A 23 -4.85 -3.45 -6.89
CA CYS A 23 -6.12 -3.20 -6.21
C CYS A 23 -6.41 -4.20 -5.07
N ILE A 24 -6.05 -5.47 -5.25
CA ILE A 24 -6.21 -6.49 -4.19
C ILE A 24 -5.29 -6.18 -3.00
N ASN A 25 -4.01 -5.86 -3.26
CA ASN A 25 -3.07 -5.57 -2.18
C ASN A 25 -3.49 -4.31 -1.41
N VAL A 26 -3.88 -3.24 -2.12
CA VAL A 26 -4.40 -2.01 -1.52
C VAL A 26 -5.66 -2.28 -0.69
N PHE A 27 -6.56 -3.15 -1.17
CA PHE A 27 -7.72 -3.63 -0.41
C PHE A 27 -7.31 -4.31 0.91
N ILE A 28 -6.41 -5.30 0.85
CA ILE A 28 -5.96 -6.04 2.03
C ILE A 28 -5.30 -5.10 3.05
N LEU A 29 -4.36 -4.27 2.59
CA LEU A 29 -3.63 -3.31 3.43
C LEU A 29 -4.59 -2.31 4.09
N SER A 30 -5.56 -1.78 3.34
CA SER A 30 -6.55 -0.84 3.85
C SER A 30 -7.45 -1.46 4.92
N LEU A 31 -7.87 -2.72 4.74
CA LEU A 31 -8.64 -3.44 5.75
C LEU A 31 -7.84 -3.72 7.03
N ILE A 32 -6.54 -4.04 6.92
CA ILE A 32 -5.66 -4.20 8.08
C ILE A 32 -5.62 -2.91 8.91
N VAL A 33 -5.46 -1.76 8.25
CA VAL A 33 -5.49 -0.45 8.92
C VAL A 33 -6.87 -0.17 9.53
N GLY A 34 -7.95 -0.38 8.78
CA GLY A 34 -9.32 -0.16 9.26
C GLY A 34 -9.65 -1.00 10.49
N LEU A 35 -9.24 -2.27 10.51
CA LEU A 35 -9.40 -3.16 11.68
C LEU A 35 -8.64 -2.64 12.90
N ALA A 36 -7.43 -2.14 12.69
CA ALA A 36 -6.62 -1.58 13.77
C ALA A 36 -7.19 -0.26 14.33
N LEU A 37 -7.88 0.52 13.50
CA LEU A 37 -8.67 1.69 13.89
C LEU A 37 -10.03 1.33 14.50
N LYS A 38 -10.36 0.04 14.62
CA LYS A 38 -11.61 -0.49 15.19
C LYS A 38 -12.86 -0.07 14.43
N LEU A 39 -12.75 0.12 13.11
CA LEU A 39 -13.91 0.31 12.25
C LEU A 39 -14.87 -0.88 12.39
N CYS A 40 -16.17 -0.60 12.44
CA CYS A 40 -17.18 -1.63 12.50
C CYS A 40 -17.33 -2.34 11.14
N ARG A 41 -18.15 -3.40 11.11
CA ARG A 41 -18.32 -4.23 9.91
C ARG A 41 -18.75 -3.44 8.67
N ASP A 42 -19.69 -2.52 8.82
CA ASP A 42 -20.24 -1.75 7.68
C ASP A 42 -19.24 -0.70 7.18
N GLU A 43 -18.45 -0.13 8.09
CA GLU A 43 -17.34 0.76 7.74
C GLU A 43 -16.22 0.02 7.02
N LEU A 44 -15.84 -1.17 7.50
CA LEU A 44 -14.87 -2.05 6.83
C LEU A 44 -15.35 -2.48 5.45
N PHE A 45 -16.64 -2.78 5.30
CA PHE A 45 -17.22 -3.11 3.99
C PHE A 45 -17.10 -1.93 3.03
N SER A 46 -17.46 -0.72 3.47
CA SER A 46 -17.33 0.50 2.65
C SER A 46 -15.86 0.82 2.30
N LEU A 47 -14.96 0.76 3.28
CA LEU A 47 -13.53 0.95 3.04
C LEU A 47 -12.98 -0.08 2.06
N GLY A 48 -13.35 -1.35 2.22
CA GLY A 48 -12.95 -2.43 1.32
C GLY A 48 -13.44 -2.21 -0.11
N MET A 49 -14.73 -1.86 -0.26
CA MET A 49 -15.32 -1.54 -1.56
C MET A 49 -14.62 -0.37 -2.25
N ALA A 50 -14.29 0.68 -1.50
CA ALA A 50 -13.53 1.80 -2.03
C ALA A 50 -12.09 1.41 -2.41
N ALA A 51 -11.41 0.64 -1.57
CA ALA A 51 -10.01 0.26 -1.78
C ALA A 51 -9.85 -0.66 -3.00
N ILE A 52 -10.74 -1.63 -3.20
CA ILE A 52 -10.65 -2.54 -4.36
C ILE A 52 -11.03 -1.85 -5.68
N LEU A 53 -11.82 -0.77 -5.62
CA LEU A 53 -12.29 0.00 -6.78
C LEU A 53 -11.61 1.37 -6.94
N HIS A 54 -10.59 1.70 -6.13
CA HIS A 54 -9.99 3.04 -6.10
C HIS A 54 -9.51 3.51 -7.48
N ASP A 55 -9.05 2.56 -8.29
CA ASP A 55 -8.49 2.78 -9.61
C ASP A 55 -9.45 2.47 -10.77
N ILE A 56 -10.73 2.16 -10.49
CA ILE A 56 -11.68 1.72 -11.54
C ILE A 56 -11.81 2.74 -12.68
N GLY A 57 -11.64 4.03 -12.39
CA GLY A 57 -11.69 5.08 -13.41
C GLY A 57 -10.58 5.00 -14.47
N LYS A 58 -9.52 4.19 -14.25
CA LYS A 58 -8.45 3.97 -15.22
C LYS A 58 -8.94 3.30 -16.51
N ILE A 59 -10.09 2.62 -16.48
CA ILE A 59 -10.74 2.07 -17.69
C ILE A 59 -11.06 3.13 -18.74
N PHE A 60 -11.22 4.40 -18.32
CA PHE A 60 -11.50 5.53 -19.20
C PHE A 60 -10.21 6.21 -19.72
N VAL A 61 -9.03 5.80 -19.26
CA VAL A 61 -7.76 6.33 -19.72
C VAL A 61 -7.35 5.64 -21.03
N PRO A 62 -6.97 6.39 -22.08
CA PRO A 62 -6.53 5.79 -23.34
C PRO A 62 -5.36 4.80 -23.15
N LYS A 63 -5.46 3.62 -23.77
CA LYS A 63 -4.42 2.55 -23.68
C LYS A 63 -3.00 3.04 -24.00
N LYS A 64 -2.86 3.99 -24.94
CA LYS A 64 -1.57 4.59 -25.32
C LYS A 64 -0.90 5.39 -24.19
N ILE A 65 -1.69 5.91 -23.24
CA ILE A 65 -1.20 6.70 -22.10
C ILE A 65 -0.87 5.76 -20.94
N ILE A 66 -1.81 4.90 -20.55
CA ILE A 66 -1.65 4.02 -19.38
C ILE A 66 -0.54 2.97 -19.56
N ASN A 67 -0.30 2.51 -20.80
CA ASN A 67 0.74 1.53 -21.11
C ASN A 67 2.07 2.15 -21.62
N LYS A 68 2.24 3.47 -21.47
CA LYS A 68 3.44 4.16 -21.95
C LYS A 68 4.68 3.72 -21.16
N LYS A 69 5.73 3.25 -21.86
CA LYS A 69 6.99 2.76 -21.27
C LYS A 69 7.99 3.86 -20.90
N GLY A 70 7.52 5.05 -20.54
CA GLY A 70 8.37 6.21 -20.27
C GLY A 70 7.64 7.27 -19.46
N ARG A 71 8.30 8.42 -19.24
CA ARG A 71 7.67 9.54 -18.54
C ARG A 71 6.46 10.04 -19.31
N LEU A 72 5.38 10.28 -18.57
CA LEU A 72 4.21 10.97 -19.06
C LEU A 72 4.54 12.45 -19.27
N THR A 73 3.94 13.06 -20.29
CA THR A 73 3.90 14.52 -20.38
C THR A 73 2.93 15.07 -19.34
N ASP A 74 3.00 16.37 -19.06
CA ASP A 74 2.07 17.01 -18.12
C ASP A 74 0.60 16.81 -18.57
N ASP A 75 0.31 16.98 -19.87
CA ASP A 75 -1.03 16.74 -20.43
C ASP A 75 -1.49 15.29 -20.30
N GLU A 76 -0.60 14.32 -20.53
CA GLU A 76 -0.92 12.90 -20.33
C GLU A 76 -1.19 12.59 -18.85
N PHE A 77 -0.44 13.24 -17.95
CA PHE A 77 -0.65 13.11 -16.51
C PHE A 77 -1.98 13.73 -16.07
N GLU A 78 -2.40 14.87 -16.62
CA GLU A 78 -3.74 15.43 -16.40
C GLU A 78 -4.86 14.44 -16.78
N VAL A 79 -4.69 13.74 -17.91
CA VAL A 79 -5.65 12.69 -18.34
C VAL A 79 -5.68 11.53 -17.34
N ILE A 80 -4.54 11.12 -16.79
CA ILE A 80 -4.51 10.07 -15.75
C ILE A 80 -5.21 10.55 -14.49
N LYS A 81 -4.95 11.77 -14.01
CA LYS A 81 -5.55 12.29 -12.77
C LYS A 81 -7.08 12.28 -12.80
N ALA A 82 -7.68 12.45 -13.97
CA ALA A 82 -9.14 12.39 -14.14
C ALA A 82 -9.76 11.02 -13.80
N HIS A 83 -8.97 9.95 -13.60
CA HIS A 83 -9.50 8.65 -13.19
C HIS A 83 -10.22 8.70 -11.84
N THR A 84 -9.83 9.58 -10.91
CA THR A 84 -10.51 9.66 -9.60
C THR A 84 -11.94 10.19 -9.76
N GLU A 85 -12.11 11.27 -10.53
CA GLU A 85 -13.41 11.86 -10.84
C GLU A 85 -14.27 10.92 -11.68
N ASN A 86 -13.68 10.30 -12.71
CA ASN A 86 -14.40 9.36 -13.57
C ASN A 86 -14.79 8.08 -12.80
N GLY A 87 -13.93 7.57 -11.94
CA GLY A 87 -14.20 6.41 -11.09
C GLY A 87 -15.34 6.70 -10.12
N CYS A 88 -15.28 7.83 -9.40
CA CYS A 88 -16.36 8.25 -8.50
C CYS A 88 -17.71 8.40 -9.23
N ARG A 89 -17.72 9.08 -10.39
CA ARG A 89 -18.93 9.23 -11.21
C ARG A 89 -19.48 7.89 -11.66
N TYR A 90 -18.62 7.02 -12.20
CA TYR A 90 -18.99 5.70 -12.68
C TYR A 90 -19.60 4.86 -11.57
N LEU A 91 -18.99 4.88 -10.38
CA LEU A 91 -19.51 4.19 -9.20
C LEU A 91 -20.90 4.71 -8.81
N LYS A 92 -21.09 6.04 -8.71
CA LYS A 92 -22.40 6.61 -8.35
C LYS A 92 -23.50 6.35 -9.37
N GLU A 93 -23.17 6.28 -10.66
CA GLU A 93 -24.16 6.08 -11.72
C GLU A 93 -24.54 4.61 -11.94
N LYS A 94 -23.60 3.68 -11.73
CA LYS A 94 -23.76 2.28 -12.09
C LYS A 94 -23.83 1.32 -10.91
N TRP A 95 -23.50 1.78 -9.70
CA TRP A 95 -23.28 0.91 -8.54
C TRP A 95 -23.94 1.44 -7.28
N GLU A 96 -24.46 0.52 -6.46
CA GLU A 96 -24.92 0.81 -5.10
C GLU A 96 -23.72 0.78 -4.13
N VAL A 97 -22.72 1.64 -4.36
CA VAL A 97 -21.67 1.89 -3.35
C VAL A 97 -22.11 3.02 -2.43
N SER A 98 -21.63 3.00 -1.18
CA SER A 98 -21.86 4.10 -0.25
C SER A 98 -21.21 5.40 -0.74
N ASP A 99 -21.78 6.55 -0.36
CA ASP A 99 -21.23 7.85 -0.70
C ASP A 99 -19.80 8.02 -0.16
N GLU A 100 -19.52 7.46 1.01
CA GLU A 100 -18.18 7.41 1.61
C GLU A 100 -17.20 6.63 0.75
N SER A 101 -17.65 5.52 0.14
CA SER A 101 -16.80 4.72 -0.74
C SER A 101 -16.46 5.48 -2.02
N ALA A 102 -17.47 6.06 -2.68
CA ALA A 102 -17.26 6.85 -3.89
C ALA A 102 -16.37 8.08 -3.61
N LEU A 103 -16.55 8.73 -2.46
CA LEU A 103 -15.72 9.86 -2.06
C LEU A 103 -14.26 9.45 -1.76
N ALA A 104 -14.04 8.26 -1.21
CA ALA A 104 -12.70 7.72 -1.02
C ALA A 104 -12.00 7.44 -2.36
N VAL A 105 -12.70 6.86 -3.34
CA VAL A 105 -12.20 6.72 -4.73
C VAL A 105 -11.84 8.09 -5.33
N LEU A 106 -12.65 9.11 -5.08
CA LEU A 106 -12.38 10.47 -5.55
C LEU A 106 -11.13 11.11 -4.92
N THR A 107 -10.84 10.78 -3.65
CA THR A 107 -9.89 11.53 -2.81
C THR A 107 -8.63 10.75 -2.42
N HIS A 108 -8.44 9.50 -2.86
CA HIS A 108 -7.30 8.67 -2.46
C HIS A 108 -5.93 9.20 -2.93
N HIS A 109 -5.89 10.19 -3.83
CA HIS A 109 -4.67 10.90 -4.22
C HIS A 109 -4.54 12.32 -3.63
N GLU A 110 -5.47 12.70 -2.75
CA GLU A 110 -5.31 13.92 -1.96
C GLU A 110 -4.19 13.74 -0.92
N LYS A 111 -3.53 14.85 -0.58
CA LYS A 111 -2.40 14.86 0.36
C LYS A 111 -2.65 15.89 1.45
N ASN A 112 -2.27 15.59 2.68
CA ASN A 112 -2.55 16.47 3.82
C ASN A 112 -2.04 17.92 3.64
N ASN A 113 -0.94 18.12 2.91
CA ASN A 113 -0.39 19.43 2.57
C ASN A 113 -1.11 20.17 1.41
N GLY A 114 -2.13 19.58 0.77
CA GLY A 114 -2.86 20.15 -0.37
C GLY A 114 -2.12 20.09 -1.70
N THR A 115 -1.09 19.24 -1.82
CA THR A 115 -0.36 19.02 -3.10
C THR A 115 -0.92 17.86 -3.92
N GLY A 116 -1.97 17.19 -3.42
CA GLY A 116 -2.66 16.10 -4.10
C GLY A 116 -3.65 16.58 -5.17
N TYR A 117 -4.50 15.68 -5.62
CA TYR A 117 -5.54 15.93 -6.62
C TYR A 117 -6.78 15.07 -6.32
N PRO A 118 -7.98 15.41 -6.85
CA PRO A 118 -8.27 16.47 -7.83
C PRO A 118 -8.48 17.88 -7.24
N TYR A 119 -8.90 18.00 -5.98
CA TYR A 119 -9.34 19.27 -5.38
C TYR A 119 -8.31 19.91 -4.45
N ARG A 120 -7.16 19.27 -4.21
CA ARG A 120 -6.09 19.78 -3.34
C ARG A 120 -6.57 19.97 -1.91
N LEU A 121 -7.39 19.03 -1.44
CA LEU A 121 -7.89 19.00 -0.08
C LEU A 121 -6.73 18.93 0.92
N LYS A 122 -6.93 19.49 2.11
CA LYS A 122 -5.95 19.51 3.19
C LYS A 122 -6.48 18.75 4.39
N ALA A 123 -5.60 17.98 5.02
CA ALA A 123 -5.79 17.28 6.29
C ALA A 123 -7.24 16.88 6.63
N ASP A 124 -7.93 17.70 7.41
CA ASP A 124 -9.29 17.46 7.93
C ASP A 124 -10.37 17.39 6.85
N LYS A 125 -10.10 17.91 5.64
CA LYS A 125 -11.01 17.84 4.50
C LYS A 125 -10.91 16.55 3.71
N ILE A 126 -9.85 15.76 3.93
CA ILE A 126 -9.70 14.45 3.29
C ILE A 126 -10.46 13.42 4.13
N PRO A 127 -11.43 12.69 3.57
CA PRO A 127 -12.16 11.65 4.29
C PRO A 127 -11.24 10.54 4.78
N LEU A 128 -11.64 9.89 5.89
CA LEU A 128 -10.85 8.84 6.53
C LEU A 128 -10.45 7.72 5.55
N TYR A 129 -11.39 7.20 4.77
CA TYR A 129 -11.10 6.12 3.82
C TYR A 129 -10.14 6.55 2.72
N GLY A 130 -10.23 7.79 2.23
CA GLY A 130 -9.26 8.35 1.29
C GLY A 130 -7.86 8.40 1.89
N LYS A 131 -7.72 8.79 3.17
CA LYS A 131 -6.43 8.79 3.88
C LYS A 131 -5.84 7.38 4.04
N ILE A 132 -6.67 6.39 4.39
CA ILE A 132 -6.24 4.99 4.53
C ILE A 132 -5.76 4.46 3.18
N ILE A 133 -6.57 4.61 2.13
CA ILE A 133 -6.24 4.12 0.79
C ILE A 133 -4.99 4.81 0.26
N ALA A 134 -4.81 6.12 0.48
CA ALA A 134 -3.63 6.85 0.03
C ALA A 134 -2.31 6.26 0.56
N VAL A 135 -2.28 5.82 1.83
CA VAL A 135 -1.10 5.19 2.43
C VAL A 135 -0.88 3.79 1.84
N SER A 136 -1.94 2.98 1.77
CA SER A 136 -1.90 1.62 1.22
C SER A 136 -1.49 1.59 -0.26
N ASP A 137 -2.07 2.46 -1.08
CA ASP A 137 -1.78 2.65 -2.51
C ASP A 137 -0.29 2.97 -2.70
N VAL A 138 0.21 3.99 -2.03
CA VAL A 138 1.61 4.40 -2.18
C VAL A 138 2.57 3.30 -1.72
N TYR A 139 2.29 2.62 -0.60
CA TYR A 139 3.13 1.53 -0.15
C TYR A 139 3.18 0.38 -1.18
N ASP A 140 2.03 -0.11 -1.62
CA ASP A 140 1.97 -1.21 -2.60
C ASP A 140 2.59 -0.83 -3.94
N ALA A 141 2.33 0.40 -4.40
CA ALA A 141 2.93 0.97 -5.59
C ALA A 141 4.47 1.01 -5.52
N LEU A 142 5.08 1.18 -4.34
CA LEU A 142 6.53 1.20 -4.15
C LEU A 142 7.14 -0.21 -4.22
N ILE A 143 6.51 -1.21 -3.61
CA ILE A 143 7.01 -2.59 -3.54
C ILE A 143 6.63 -3.46 -4.74
N SER A 144 5.78 -2.95 -5.64
CA SER A 144 5.40 -3.65 -6.85
C SER A 144 6.31 -3.27 -8.03
N ASP A 145 6.69 -4.28 -8.83
CA ASP A 145 7.42 -4.06 -10.08
C ASP A 145 6.56 -3.27 -11.08
N ARG A 146 7.17 -2.28 -11.74
CA ARG A 146 6.53 -1.50 -12.80
C ARG A 146 7.34 -1.62 -14.10
N PRO A 147 6.71 -1.49 -15.28
CA PRO A 147 7.40 -1.59 -16.57
C PRO A 147 8.62 -0.68 -16.72
N TYR A 148 8.69 0.40 -15.93
CA TYR A 148 9.74 1.43 -15.96
C TYR A 148 10.55 1.52 -14.65
N ARG A 149 10.28 0.69 -13.65
CA ARG A 149 10.96 0.78 -12.33
C ARG A 149 10.90 -0.55 -11.58
N LYS A 150 12.04 -1.01 -11.08
CA LYS A 150 12.13 -2.14 -10.15
C LYS A 150 11.40 -1.82 -8.84
N ALA A 151 10.79 -2.83 -8.23
CA ALA A 151 10.25 -2.76 -6.87
C ALA A 151 11.31 -2.28 -5.86
N PHE A 152 10.85 -1.52 -4.87
CA PHE A 152 11.65 -1.15 -3.69
C PHE A 152 11.60 -2.31 -2.69
N LEU A 153 12.60 -2.40 -1.81
CA LEU A 153 12.50 -3.30 -0.67
C LEU A 153 11.33 -2.85 0.24
N PRO A 154 10.55 -3.76 0.83
CA PRO A 154 9.45 -3.39 1.72
C PRO A 154 9.83 -2.44 2.86
N SER A 155 11.05 -2.55 3.39
CA SER A 155 11.58 -1.60 4.38
C SER A 155 11.78 -0.20 3.81
N GLU A 156 12.30 -0.05 2.59
CA GLU A 156 12.47 1.24 1.93
C GLU A 156 11.12 1.92 1.67
N ALA A 157 10.12 1.14 1.24
CA ALA A 157 8.77 1.64 1.06
C ALA A 157 8.14 2.11 2.38
N MET A 158 8.35 1.37 3.47
CA MET A 158 7.90 1.75 4.81
C MET A 158 8.60 3.04 5.29
N GLU A 159 9.92 3.15 5.11
CA GLU A 159 10.68 4.36 5.44
C GLU A 159 10.18 5.57 4.65
N TYR A 160 9.84 5.41 3.37
CA TYR A 160 9.25 6.47 2.57
C TYR A 160 7.90 6.93 3.14
N VAL A 161 7.02 5.99 3.50
CA VAL A 161 5.71 6.29 4.11
C VAL A 161 5.89 7.04 5.44
N LEU A 162 6.80 6.57 6.30
CA LEU A 162 7.16 7.24 7.56
C LEU A 162 7.69 8.66 7.32
N GLY A 163 8.61 8.84 6.37
CA GLY A 163 9.16 10.16 6.01
C GLY A 163 8.12 11.13 5.44
N CYS A 164 7.00 10.60 4.93
CA CYS A 164 5.87 11.39 4.44
C CYS A 164 4.79 11.68 5.50
N SER A 165 4.93 11.14 6.71
CA SER A 165 4.00 11.34 7.82
C SER A 165 3.85 12.82 8.18
N GLY A 166 2.61 13.27 8.40
CA GLY A 166 2.28 14.66 8.71
C GLY A 166 2.36 15.64 7.53
N ARG A 167 3.15 15.33 6.49
CA ARG A 167 3.26 16.14 5.28
C ARG A 167 2.28 15.69 4.21
N CYS A 168 2.43 14.47 3.72
CA CYS A 168 1.56 13.93 2.67
C CYS A 168 0.43 13.10 3.28
N PHE A 169 0.74 12.36 4.34
CA PHE A 169 -0.18 11.41 4.96
C PHE A 169 -0.57 11.82 6.37
N ASP A 170 -1.68 11.28 6.83
CA ASP A 170 -2.15 11.46 8.18
C ASP A 170 -1.27 10.69 9.18
N PRO A 171 -0.69 11.34 10.20
CA PRO A 171 0.20 10.68 11.15
C PRO A 171 -0.42 9.49 11.87
N GLU A 172 -1.71 9.54 12.20
CA GLU A 172 -2.39 8.45 12.91
C GLU A 172 -2.53 7.23 12.00
N ILE A 173 -2.82 7.45 10.72
CA ILE A 173 -2.91 6.40 9.71
C ILE A 173 -1.54 5.79 9.45
N VAL A 174 -0.50 6.61 9.32
CA VAL A 174 0.87 6.13 9.12
C VAL A 174 1.35 5.31 10.32
N GLU A 175 1.13 5.79 11.55
CA GLU A 175 1.49 5.06 12.76
C GLU A 175 0.73 3.72 12.83
N THR A 176 -0.57 3.72 12.52
CA THR A 176 -1.37 2.50 12.49
C THR A 176 -0.87 1.52 11.43
N PHE A 177 -0.54 2.01 10.24
CA PHE A 177 0.03 1.22 9.16
C PHE A 177 1.36 0.59 9.59
N PHE A 178 2.27 1.39 10.14
CA PHE A 178 3.60 0.96 10.59
C PHE A 178 3.52 -0.16 11.64
N ARG A 179 2.58 -0.07 12.59
CA ARG A 179 2.42 -1.08 13.64
C ARG A 179 1.78 -2.39 13.18
N ARG A 180 1.16 -2.40 12.00
CA ARG A 180 0.27 -3.50 11.56
C ARG A 180 0.70 -4.17 10.27
N VAL A 181 1.42 -3.47 9.41
CA VAL A 181 1.94 -4.00 8.16
C VAL A 181 3.40 -4.37 8.39
N MET A 182 3.67 -5.67 8.30
CA MET A 182 5.01 -6.21 8.50
C MET A 182 5.72 -6.32 7.15
N PRO A 183 6.80 -5.55 6.91
CA PRO A 183 7.56 -5.63 5.66
C PRO A 183 8.24 -6.99 5.50
N PHE A 184 8.52 -7.66 6.61
CA PHE A 184 9.11 -9.00 6.64
C PHE A 184 8.24 -9.93 7.50
N PRO A 185 7.22 -10.59 6.91
CA PRO A 185 6.41 -11.57 7.63
C PRO A 185 7.25 -12.69 8.25
N VAL A 186 6.72 -13.34 9.29
CA VAL A 186 7.35 -14.52 9.88
C VAL A 186 7.50 -15.60 8.81
N GLY A 187 8.70 -16.17 8.70
CA GLY A 187 9.08 -17.13 7.65
C GLY A 187 9.81 -16.50 6.47
N THR A 188 9.82 -15.17 6.32
CA THR A 188 10.62 -14.50 5.28
C THR A 188 12.11 -14.71 5.53
N THR A 189 12.84 -15.09 4.49
CA THR A 189 14.32 -15.14 4.53
C THR A 189 14.85 -13.74 4.26
N VAL A 190 15.74 -13.24 5.11
CA VAL A 190 16.30 -11.89 5.05
C VAL A 190 17.82 -11.93 5.04
N GLN A 191 18.42 -11.00 4.29
CA GLN A 191 19.84 -10.70 4.39
C GLN A 191 20.05 -9.49 5.28
N LEU A 192 20.99 -9.60 6.21
CA LEU A 192 21.36 -8.55 7.15
C LEU A 192 22.58 -7.75 6.65
N SER A 193 22.68 -6.49 7.08
CA SER A 193 23.77 -5.59 6.69
C SER A 193 25.16 -6.05 7.14
N ASN A 194 25.25 -6.95 8.12
CA ASN A 194 26.48 -7.59 8.57
C ASN A 194 26.87 -8.82 7.72
N GLY A 195 26.16 -9.09 6.62
CA GLY A 195 26.43 -10.18 5.68
C GLY A 195 25.77 -11.51 6.05
N MET A 196 25.09 -11.60 7.20
CA MET A 196 24.42 -12.82 7.64
C MET A 196 23.05 -12.97 6.97
N THR A 197 22.61 -14.21 6.79
CA THR A 197 21.27 -14.55 6.29
C THR A 197 20.49 -15.29 7.36
N GLY A 198 19.20 -15.03 7.47
CA GLY A 198 18.35 -15.70 8.44
C GLY A 198 16.87 -15.67 8.09
N VAL A 199 16.05 -16.31 8.91
CA VAL A 199 14.59 -16.36 8.75
C VAL A 199 13.95 -15.54 9.86
N VAL A 200 13.00 -14.67 9.51
CA VAL A 200 12.21 -13.92 10.49
C VAL A 200 11.36 -14.89 11.32
N ILE A 201 11.50 -14.84 12.64
CA ILE A 201 10.75 -15.69 13.59
C ILE A 201 9.72 -14.91 14.39
N GLU A 202 9.90 -13.60 14.54
CA GLU A 202 9.01 -12.72 15.30
C GLU A 202 9.11 -11.29 14.77
N ASN A 203 8.00 -10.56 14.80
CA ASN A 203 7.93 -9.14 14.44
C ASN A 203 7.50 -8.31 15.65
N HIS A 204 8.01 -7.08 15.72
CA HIS A 204 7.74 -6.15 16.81
C HIS A 204 6.75 -5.07 16.36
N PRO A 205 5.53 -5.00 16.94
CA PRO A 205 4.53 -3.99 16.56
C PRO A 205 5.02 -2.55 16.76
N GLU A 206 5.91 -2.30 17.71
CA GLU A 206 6.52 -1.00 17.97
C GLU A 206 7.55 -0.58 16.91
N ASN A 207 8.11 -1.54 16.17
CA ASN A 207 9.05 -1.28 15.08
C ASN A 207 9.11 -2.45 14.10
N CYS A 208 8.27 -2.40 13.06
CA CYS A 208 8.16 -3.47 12.07
C CYS A 208 9.41 -3.66 11.20
N LEU A 209 10.37 -2.73 11.25
CA LEU A 209 11.65 -2.80 10.53
C LEU A 209 12.73 -3.56 11.30
N ARG A 210 12.46 -3.95 12.54
CA ARG A 210 13.44 -4.58 13.44
C ARG A 210 12.98 -5.98 13.90
N PRO A 211 12.77 -6.95 13.00
CA PRO A 211 12.31 -8.28 13.38
C PRO A 211 13.33 -9.04 14.23
N LYS A 212 12.89 -10.11 14.91
CA LYS A 212 13.79 -11.17 15.38
C LYS A 212 14.08 -12.15 14.25
N VAL A 213 15.35 -12.45 14.04
CA VAL A 213 15.83 -13.28 12.93
C VAL A 213 16.61 -14.46 13.48
N ARG A 214 16.25 -15.68 13.07
CA ARG A 214 17.06 -16.87 13.33
C ARG A 214 18.07 -17.03 12.20
N ILE A 215 19.35 -16.97 12.52
CA ILE A 215 20.44 -17.06 11.55
C ILE A 215 20.54 -18.47 10.94
N ILE A 216 20.77 -18.53 9.63
CA ILE A 216 21.11 -19.77 8.92
C ILE A 216 22.63 -19.87 8.87
N SER A 217 23.20 -20.85 9.57
CA SER A 217 24.64 -21.15 9.53
C SER A 217 24.89 -22.41 8.71
N GLU A 218 25.90 -22.40 7.84
CA GLU A 218 26.30 -23.57 7.04
C GLU A 218 27.00 -24.63 7.90
N ASP A 219 27.67 -24.24 8.99
CA ASP A 219 28.65 -25.12 9.64
C ASP A 219 28.23 -25.75 10.97
N LYS A 220 27.21 -25.25 11.66
CA LYS A 220 26.79 -25.81 12.97
C LYS A 220 25.32 -25.54 13.15
N GLY A 221 24.58 -26.51 13.70
CA GLY A 221 23.16 -26.38 14.10
C GLY A 221 22.91 -25.35 15.21
N GLY A 222 23.53 -24.17 15.12
CA GLY A 222 23.36 -23.02 15.98
C GLY A 222 22.04 -22.34 15.69
N THR A 223 21.24 -22.19 16.73
CA THR A 223 19.96 -21.50 16.76
C THR A 223 20.15 -20.06 17.21
N ASP A 224 21.14 -19.36 16.65
CA ASP A 224 21.41 -17.99 17.06
C ASP A 224 20.26 -17.09 16.59
N CYS A 225 19.63 -16.42 17.56
CA CYS A 225 18.49 -15.55 17.36
C CYS A 225 18.93 -14.10 17.56
N TYR A 226 18.80 -13.30 16.51
CA TYR A 226 19.18 -11.90 16.47
C TYR A 226 17.93 -11.06 16.68
N ASP A 227 17.80 -10.39 17.83
CA ASP A 227 16.73 -9.43 18.08
C ASP A 227 17.20 -8.03 17.67
N LEU A 228 16.84 -7.61 16.44
CA LEU A 228 17.31 -6.36 15.86
C LEU A 228 16.76 -5.10 16.56
N LEU A 229 15.82 -5.26 17.51
CA LEU A 229 15.25 -4.16 18.27
C LEU A 229 15.85 -4.04 19.67
N ASN A 230 15.92 -5.16 20.41
CA ASN A 230 16.26 -5.13 21.83
C ASN A 230 17.74 -5.42 22.13
N ASP A 231 18.45 -6.05 21.19
CA ASP A 231 19.87 -6.33 21.36
C ASP A 231 20.71 -5.08 21.05
N LYS A 232 21.43 -4.59 22.05
CA LYS A 232 22.25 -3.38 21.96
C LYS A 232 23.40 -3.52 20.96
N ASP A 233 23.91 -4.74 20.78
CA ASP A 233 25.03 -5.01 19.88
C ASP A 233 24.57 -5.12 18.41
N LEU A 234 23.26 -5.17 18.16
CA LEU A 234 22.65 -5.32 16.84
C LEU A 234 21.87 -4.08 16.36
N LEU A 235 21.88 -2.97 17.11
CA LEU A 235 21.11 -1.77 16.75
C LEU A 235 21.52 -1.14 15.39
N ASN A 236 22.75 -1.37 14.96
CA ASN A 236 23.30 -0.95 13.66
C ASN A 236 23.07 -2.00 12.54
N VAL A 237 22.54 -3.18 12.87
CA VAL A 237 22.25 -4.23 11.90
C VAL A 237 20.82 -4.04 11.38
N THR A 238 20.68 -4.04 10.06
CA THR A 238 19.40 -3.83 9.38
C THR A 238 19.17 -4.90 8.33
N VAL A 239 17.92 -5.12 7.93
CA VAL A 239 17.58 -5.94 6.77
C VAL A 239 17.91 -5.16 5.50
N VAL A 240 18.71 -5.76 4.61
CA VAL A 240 19.16 -5.15 3.34
C VAL A 240 18.61 -5.86 2.11
N ASP A 241 18.11 -7.09 2.27
CA ASP A 241 17.40 -7.81 1.21
C ASP A 241 16.42 -8.82 1.83
N SER A 242 15.44 -9.26 1.04
CA SER A 242 14.45 -10.26 1.45
C SER A 242 14.06 -11.18 0.30
N PHE A 243 13.94 -12.47 0.61
CA PHE A 243 13.56 -13.50 -0.34
C PHE A 243 12.30 -14.18 0.15
N THR A 244 11.26 -14.14 -0.68
CA THR A 244 10.07 -14.94 -0.50
C THR A 244 10.33 -16.30 -1.14
N THR A 245 10.28 -17.37 -0.34
CA THR A 245 10.33 -18.76 -0.83
C THR A 245 9.17 -19.09 -1.78
#